data_AF-A0A256ZCJ7-F1
#
_entry.id   AF-A0A256ZCJ7-F1
#
_cell.length_a   1.000
_cell.length_b   1.000
_cell.length_c   1.000
_cell.angle_alpha   90.00
_cell.angle_beta   90.00
_cell.angle_gamma   90.00
#
_symmetry.space_group_name_H-M   'P 1'
#
loop_
_entity.id
_entity.type
_entity.pdbx_description
1 polymer ?
#
loop_
_entity_poly.entity_id
_entity_poly.type
_entity_poly.pdbx_seq_one_letter_code
_entity_poly.pdbx_strand_id
1 'polypeptide(L)'
;MLSEVLNAVLIALLLADLATWVYALYCLGRSVSLIKSSRALNVYEDLREGVTAVVPVRNSANTLRHLLKALLSQERVRLDEVVVVDDGSTDGTPEVVLDFMNMYPGVVKYERVERVPEGWTPKVYACYRGYLRSSGGLLLFIDADVALKGSCLRPLLGRAAALGGIASYAPRFSCRTLSCKVAEAVLTTVSHAFTGFDKVLNPSSRLAWFYGCCWAVP
;
A
#
# COMPACT_ATOMS: atom_id res chain seq x y z
N MET A 1 10.06 -4.45 53.61
CA MET A 1 10.22 -3.09 53.06
C MET A 1 10.77 -3.06 51.63
N LEU A 2 12.04 -3.37 51.34
CA LEU A 2 12.57 -3.28 49.96
C LEU A 2 11.88 -4.24 48.96
N SER A 3 11.59 -5.48 49.39
CA SER A 3 10.86 -6.47 48.59
C SER A 3 9.40 -6.08 48.33
N GLU A 4 8.71 -5.49 49.31
CA GLU A 4 7.32 -5.03 49.17
C GLU A 4 7.21 -3.84 48.21
N VAL A 5 8.15 -2.88 48.32
CA VAL A 5 8.22 -1.75 47.39
C VAL A 5 8.52 -2.23 45.97
N LEU A 6 9.47 -3.16 45.80
CA LEU A 6 9.77 -3.75 44.49
C LEU A 6 8.55 -4.47 43.90
N ASN A 7 7.84 -5.27 44.69
CA ASN A 7 6.64 -5.97 44.25
C ASN A 7 5.52 -5.01 43.84
N ALA A 8 5.30 -3.93 44.61
CA ALA A 8 4.31 -2.92 44.29
C ALA A 8 4.63 -2.21 42.95
N VAL A 9 5.90 -1.88 42.72
CA VAL A 9 6.36 -1.30 41.45
C VAL A 9 6.15 -2.27 40.28
N LEU A 10 6.52 -3.55 40.45
CA LEU A 10 6.31 -4.56 39.41
C LEU A 10 4.82 -4.76 39.08
N ILE A 11 3.95 -4.80 40.08
CA ILE A 11 2.50 -4.89 39.88
C ILE A 11 1.98 -3.65 39.13
N ALA A 12 2.41 -2.45 39.51
CA ALA A 12 1.99 -1.22 38.83
C ALA A 12 2.41 -1.21 37.35
N LEU A 13 3.63 -1.67 37.04
CA LEU A 13 4.11 -1.79 35.65
C LEU A 13 3.29 -2.82 34.86
N LEU A 14 2.96 -3.97 35.44
CA LEU A 14 2.13 -5.00 34.80
C LEU A 14 0.70 -4.50 34.53
N LEU A 15 0.12 -3.74 35.47
CA LEU A 15 -1.21 -3.15 35.28
C LEU A 15 -1.20 -2.08 34.17
N ALA A 16 -0.14 -1.27 34.09
CA ALA A 16 0.03 -0.27 33.04
C ALA A 16 0.19 -0.92 31.65
N ASP A 17 0.98 -2.00 31.56
CA ASP A 17 1.13 -2.78 30.32
C ASP A 17 -0.22 -3.40 29.90
N LEU A 18 -0.93 -4.04 30.82
CA LEU A 18 -2.26 -4.60 30.55
C LEU A 18 -3.25 -3.53 30.06
N ALA A 19 -3.29 -2.38 30.72
CA ALA A 19 -4.15 -1.26 30.31
C ALA A 19 -3.82 -0.77 28.90
N THR A 20 -2.53 -0.74 28.55
CA THR A 20 -2.05 -0.37 27.21
C THR A 20 -2.55 -1.36 26.15
N TRP A 21 -2.46 -2.67 26.41
CA TRP A 21 -2.98 -3.69 25.51
C TRP A 21 -4.50 -3.65 25.36
N VAL A 22 -5.24 -3.44 26.45
CA VAL A 22 -6.70 -3.29 26.41
C VAL A 22 -7.09 -2.07 25.56
N TYR A 23 -6.40 -0.94 25.74
CA TYR A 23 -6.63 0.26 24.93
C TYR A 23 -6.29 0.03 23.45
N ALA A 24 -5.17 -0.63 23.15
CA ALA A 24 -4.78 -0.95 21.78
C ALA A 24 -5.81 -1.85 21.08
N LEU A 25 -6.32 -2.87 21.76
CA LEU A 25 -7.39 -3.75 21.25
C LEU A 25 -8.71 -3.00 21.04
N TYR A 26 -9.06 -2.07 21.93
CA TYR A 26 -10.21 -1.19 21.74
C TYR A 26 -10.07 -0.32 20.48
N CYS A 27 -8.91 0.31 20.28
CA CYS A 27 -8.62 1.10 19.07
C CYS A 27 -8.66 0.25 17.81
N LEU A 28 -8.08 -0.96 17.85
CA LEU A 28 -8.15 -1.91 16.73
C LEU A 28 -9.61 -2.26 16.39
N GLY A 29 -10.43 -2.55 17.41
CA GLY A 29 -11.86 -2.84 17.23
C GLY A 29 -12.61 -1.71 16.52
N ARG A 30 -12.38 -0.46 16.95
CA ARG A 30 -12.94 0.73 16.30
C ARG A 30 -12.48 0.88 14.85
N SER A 31 -11.17 0.80 14.63
CA SER A 31 -10.58 0.92 13.29
C SER A 31 -11.14 -0.15 12.33
N VAL A 32 -11.18 -1.42 12.75
CA VAL A 32 -11.68 -2.53 11.92
C VAL A 32 -13.19 -2.43 11.68
N SER A 33 -13.97 -1.89 12.62
CA SER A 33 -15.40 -1.67 12.42
C SER A 33 -15.69 -0.74 11.23
N LEU A 34 -14.82 0.25 10.99
CA LEU A 34 -14.92 1.17 9.87
C LEU A 34 -14.58 0.51 8.54
N ILE A 35 -13.65 -0.45 8.48
CA ILE A 35 -13.39 -1.25 7.27
C ILE A 35 -14.64 -2.04 6.85
N LYS A 36 -15.33 -2.62 7.84
CA LYS A 36 -16.55 -3.38 7.59
C LYS A 36 -17.67 -2.47 7.09
N SER A 37 -17.75 -1.25 7.62
CA SER A 37 -18.71 -0.22 7.21
C SER A 37 -18.34 0.47 5.87
N SER A 38 -17.05 0.53 5.50
CA SER A 38 -16.56 1.25 4.31
C SER A 38 -16.84 0.53 3.00
N ARG A 39 -17.28 -0.74 3.04
CA ARG A 39 -17.90 -1.43 1.89
C ARG A 39 -19.12 -0.66 1.33
N ALA A 40 -19.65 0.31 2.07
CA ALA A 40 -20.71 1.22 1.62
C ALA A 40 -20.21 2.43 0.81
N LEU A 41 -18.90 2.68 0.70
CA LEU A 41 -18.32 3.78 -0.08
C LEU A 41 -18.17 3.42 -1.56
N ASN A 42 -19.23 2.87 -2.15
CA ASN A 42 -19.37 2.60 -3.58
C ASN A 42 -19.42 3.92 -4.36
N VAL A 43 -18.28 4.60 -4.49
CA VAL A 43 -18.14 5.72 -5.42
C VAL A 43 -17.70 5.12 -6.74
N TYR A 44 -18.68 4.86 -7.60
CA TYR A 44 -18.46 4.45 -8.98
C TYR A 44 -18.68 5.65 -9.88
N GLU A 45 -17.69 6.53 -9.92
CA GLU A 45 -17.63 7.50 -11.01
C GLU A 45 -17.22 6.78 -12.30
N ASP A 46 -17.67 7.34 -13.42
CA ASP A 46 -17.12 7.01 -14.73
C ASP A 46 -15.73 7.65 -14.78
N LEU A 47 -14.67 6.85 -14.76
CA LEU A 47 -13.30 7.37 -14.78
C LEU A 47 -13.06 8.03 -16.14
N ARG A 48 -13.17 9.36 -16.19
CA ARG A 48 -12.96 10.14 -17.42
C ARG A 48 -11.49 10.43 -17.69
N GLU A 49 -10.67 10.33 -16.65
CA GLU A 49 -9.24 10.63 -16.69
C GLU A 49 -8.44 9.38 -17.07
N GLY A 50 -7.37 9.58 -17.82
CA GLY A 50 -6.42 8.51 -18.12
C GLY A 50 -5.70 8.04 -16.86
N VAL A 51 -5.41 6.74 -16.77
CA VAL A 51 -4.78 6.13 -15.58
C VAL A 51 -3.37 5.67 -15.91
N THR A 52 -2.40 6.14 -15.14
CA THR A 52 -1.03 5.61 -15.15
C THR A 52 -0.75 4.79 -13.90
N ALA A 53 -0.38 3.52 -14.07
CA ALA A 53 0.16 2.71 -12.98
C ALA A 53 1.69 2.85 -12.90
N VAL A 54 2.21 3.22 -11.74
CA VAL A 54 3.63 3.28 -11.42
C VAL A 54 4.00 2.07 -10.57
N VAL A 55 4.94 1.26 -11.07
CA VAL A 55 5.39 0.03 -10.44
C VAL A 55 6.89 0.12 -10.12
N PRO A 56 7.28 0.56 -8.91
CA PRO A 56 8.67 0.44 -8.48
C PRO A 56 9.04 -1.03 -8.31
N VAL A 57 10.20 -1.44 -8.83
CA VAL A 57 10.63 -2.82 -8.79
C VAL A 57 12.13 -2.95 -8.50
N ARG A 58 12.50 -4.02 -7.80
CA ARG A 58 13.87 -4.50 -7.64
C ARG A 58 13.87 -5.99 -7.36
N ASN A 59 14.58 -6.77 -8.16
CA ASN A 59 14.77 -8.21 -7.97
C ASN A 59 13.46 -8.98 -7.68
N SER A 60 12.44 -8.76 -8.49
CA SER A 60 11.08 -9.25 -8.24
C SER A 60 10.46 -9.92 -9.48
N ALA A 61 11.27 -10.56 -10.33
CA ALA A 61 10.84 -11.10 -11.62
C ALA A 61 9.56 -11.96 -11.54
N ASN A 62 9.51 -12.86 -10.55
CA ASN A 62 8.38 -13.78 -10.38
C ASN A 62 7.10 -13.05 -10.00
N THR A 63 7.13 -12.18 -8.98
CA THR A 63 5.92 -11.48 -8.52
C THR A 63 5.48 -10.40 -9.50
N LEU A 64 6.44 -9.71 -10.14
CA LEU A 64 6.16 -8.71 -11.16
C LEU A 64 5.37 -9.30 -12.32
N ARG A 65 5.72 -10.51 -12.80
CA ARG A 65 4.98 -11.18 -13.88
C ARG A 65 3.51 -11.41 -13.49
N HIS A 66 3.26 -11.84 -12.26
CA HIS A 66 1.91 -12.03 -11.76
C HIS A 66 1.15 -10.71 -11.61
N LEU A 67 1.81 -9.69 -11.08
CA LEU A 67 1.24 -8.35 -10.94
C LEU A 67 0.86 -7.78 -12.29
N LEU A 68 1.80 -7.68 -13.25
CA LEU A 68 1.57 -7.09 -14.56
C LEU A 68 0.43 -7.80 -15.30
N LYS A 69 0.37 -9.14 -15.23
CA LYS A 69 -0.74 -9.91 -15.78
C LYS A 69 -2.08 -9.50 -15.16
N ALA A 70 -2.17 -9.41 -13.84
CA ALA A 70 -3.40 -9.07 -13.14
C ALA A 70 -3.79 -7.59 -13.27
N LEU A 71 -2.80 -6.71 -13.37
CA LEU A 71 -2.93 -5.27 -13.52
C LEU A 71 -3.47 -4.92 -14.92
N LEU A 72 -2.91 -5.51 -15.96
CA LEU A 72 -3.34 -5.32 -17.35
C LEU A 72 -4.66 -6.04 -17.67
N SER A 73 -5.07 -7.02 -16.85
CA SER A 73 -6.35 -7.72 -17.00
C SER A 73 -7.49 -7.12 -16.16
N GLN A 74 -7.33 -5.94 -15.57
CA GLN A 74 -8.40 -5.31 -14.79
C GLN A 74 -9.58 -4.96 -15.69
N GLU A 75 -10.77 -5.41 -15.33
CA GLU A 75 -11.99 -5.05 -16.06
C GLU A 75 -12.51 -3.70 -15.58
N ARG A 76 -13.10 -2.92 -16.50
CA ARG A 76 -13.74 -1.61 -16.20
C ARG A 76 -12.78 -0.54 -15.67
N VAL A 77 -11.47 -0.79 -15.74
CA VAL A 77 -10.40 0.19 -15.58
C VAL A 77 -9.49 -0.02 -16.77
N ARG A 78 -9.35 1.00 -17.62
CA ARG A 78 -8.35 0.99 -18.67
C ARG A 78 -7.13 1.72 -18.14
N LEU A 79 -6.00 1.02 -18.09
CA LEU A 79 -4.70 1.66 -17.85
C LEU A 79 -4.18 2.15 -19.20
N ASP A 80 -3.94 3.45 -19.30
CA ASP A 80 -3.31 4.02 -20.49
C ASP A 80 -1.81 3.74 -20.47
N GLU A 81 -1.23 3.73 -19.27
CA GLU A 81 0.20 3.54 -19.08
C GLU A 81 0.49 2.68 -17.86
N VAL A 82 1.51 1.83 -17.98
CA VAL A 82 2.15 1.14 -16.86
C VAL A 82 3.64 1.46 -16.91
N VAL A 83 4.10 2.31 -16.01
CA VAL A 83 5.50 2.70 -15.88
C VAL A 83 6.17 1.81 -14.83
N VAL A 84 6.96 0.85 -15.29
CA VAL A 84 7.79 0.02 -14.43
C VAL A 84 9.13 0.72 -14.22
N VAL A 85 9.48 0.98 -12.96
CA VAL A 85 10.72 1.67 -12.58
C VAL A 85 11.63 0.71 -11.82
N ASP A 86 12.71 0.28 -12.48
CA ASP A 86 13.67 -0.66 -11.92
C ASP A 86 14.82 0.06 -11.19
N ASP A 87 14.90 -0.16 -9.87
CA ASP A 87 15.98 0.30 -9.00
C ASP A 87 17.17 -0.68 -8.99
N GLY A 88 17.68 -0.99 -10.18
CA GLY A 88 18.91 -1.76 -10.34
C GLY A 88 18.76 -3.26 -10.09
N SER A 89 17.79 -3.90 -10.73
CA SER A 89 17.65 -5.36 -10.70
C SER A 89 18.83 -6.06 -11.36
N THR A 90 19.16 -7.24 -10.82
CA THR A 90 20.23 -8.14 -11.26
C THR A 90 19.71 -9.56 -11.53
N ASP A 91 18.40 -9.78 -11.37
CA ASP A 91 17.72 -11.02 -11.71
C ASP A 91 16.95 -10.89 -13.04
N GLY A 92 16.05 -11.82 -13.32
CA GLY A 92 15.21 -11.84 -14.53
C GLY A 92 14.15 -10.72 -14.64
N THR A 93 14.21 -9.68 -13.81
CA THR A 93 13.21 -8.60 -13.77
C THR A 93 13.15 -7.83 -15.10
N PRO A 94 14.28 -7.39 -15.70
CA PRO A 94 14.24 -6.66 -16.97
C PRO A 94 13.61 -7.46 -18.11
N GLU A 95 13.88 -8.77 -18.18
CA GLU A 95 13.33 -9.69 -19.19
C GLU A 95 11.81 -9.79 -19.06
N VAL A 96 11.30 -9.87 -17.82
CA VAL A 96 9.85 -9.83 -17.57
C VAL A 96 9.26 -8.53 -18.11
N VAL A 97 9.87 -7.38 -17.86
CA VAL A 97 9.32 -6.10 -18.38
C VAL A 97 9.34 -6.08 -19.90
N LEU A 98 10.43 -6.52 -20.54
CA LEU A 98 10.54 -6.58 -21.99
C LEU A 98 9.46 -7.47 -22.63
N ASP A 99 9.17 -8.64 -22.03
CA ASP A 99 8.06 -9.50 -22.48
C ASP A 99 6.73 -8.72 -22.53
N PHE A 100 6.43 -7.97 -21.46
CA PHE A 100 5.18 -7.20 -21.37
C PHE A 100 5.18 -5.96 -22.28
N MET A 101 6.32 -5.32 -22.50
CA MET A 101 6.44 -4.25 -23.50
C MET A 101 6.14 -4.76 -24.92
N ASN A 102 6.60 -5.96 -25.25
CA ASN A 102 6.32 -6.59 -26.54
C ASN A 102 4.85 -7.01 -26.68
N MET A 103 4.23 -7.51 -25.62
CA MET A 103 2.81 -7.89 -25.62
C MET A 103 1.86 -6.68 -25.61
N TYR A 104 2.26 -5.55 -25.01
CA TYR A 104 1.44 -4.35 -24.82
C TYR A 104 2.20 -3.09 -25.29
N PRO A 105 2.50 -2.97 -26.59
CA PRO A 105 3.33 -1.90 -27.13
C PRO A 105 2.67 -0.53 -26.87
N GLY A 106 3.45 0.40 -26.32
CA GLY A 106 3.02 1.76 -25.99
C GLY A 106 2.28 1.90 -24.64
N VAL A 107 1.82 0.79 -24.04
CA VAL A 107 1.16 0.79 -22.73
C VAL A 107 2.17 0.56 -21.61
N VAL A 108 2.98 -0.51 -21.73
CA VAL A 108 4.01 -0.81 -20.73
C VAL A 108 5.29 -0.07 -21.10
N LYS A 109 5.83 0.69 -20.14
CA LYS A 109 7.06 1.46 -20.24
C LYS A 109 8.04 1.00 -19.18
N TYR A 110 9.33 1.09 -19.50
CA TYR A 110 10.41 0.70 -18.61
C TYR A 110 11.37 1.87 -18.38
N GLU A 111 11.67 2.16 -17.12
CA GLU A 111 12.72 3.08 -16.71
C GLU A 111 13.65 2.38 -15.73
N ARG A 112 14.95 2.35 -16.03
CA ARG A 112 15.97 1.90 -15.09
C ARG A 112 16.60 3.10 -14.38
N VAL A 113 16.68 3.01 -13.05
CA VAL A 113 17.40 3.96 -12.21
C VAL A 113 18.85 3.51 -12.09
N GLU A 114 19.76 4.27 -12.69
CA GLU A 114 21.20 3.99 -12.61
C GLU A 114 21.82 4.42 -11.28
N ARG A 115 21.33 5.52 -10.71
CA ARG A 115 21.83 6.08 -9.45
C ARG A 115 20.71 6.78 -8.68
N VAL A 116 20.59 6.43 -7.40
CA VAL A 116 19.73 7.14 -6.45
C VAL A 116 20.50 8.35 -5.91
N PRO A 117 19.95 9.58 -6.03
CA PRO A 117 20.58 10.78 -5.49
C PRO A 117 20.73 10.71 -3.97
N GLU A 118 21.69 11.45 -3.42
CA GLU A 118 21.88 11.54 -1.97
C GLU A 118 20.61 12.06 -1.27
N GLY A 119 20.31 11.51 -0.10
CA GLY A 119 19.11 11.83 0.67
C GLY A 119 17.84 11.10 0.22
N TRP A 120 17.86 10.37 -0.90
CA TRP A 120 16.71 9.60 -1.35
C TRP A 120 16.77 8.14 -0.90
N THR A 121 15.61 7.61 -0.51
CA THR A 121 15.41 6.16 -0.40
C THR A 121 15.12 5.60 -1.79
N PRO A 122 15.71 4.46 -2.20
CA PRO A 122 15.59 3.97 -3.57
C PRO A 122 14.15 3.76 -4.07
N LYS A 123 13.28 3.11 -3.26
CA LYS A 123 11.86 2.93 -3.61
C LYS A 123 11.12 4.25 -3.82
N VAL A 124 11.34 5.22 -2.94
CA VAL A 124 10.68 6.54 -3.01
C VAL A 124 11.15 7.28 -4.25
N TYR A 125 12.44 7.18 -4.58
CA TYR A 125 12.98 7.74 -5.81
C TYR A 125 12.42 7.05 -7.05
N ALA A 126 12.27 5.73 -7.04
CA ALA A 126 11.63 4.99 -8.14
C ALA A 126 10.17 5.44 -8.36
N CYS A 127 9.39 5.63 -7.28
CA CYS A 127 8.05 6.22 -7.39
C CYS A 127 8.09 7.64 -7.98
N TYR A 128 9.02 8.48 -7.54
CA TYR A 128 9.19 9.83 -8.07
C TYR A 128 9.56 9.84 -9.56
N ARG A 129 10.45 8.95 -9.99
CA ARG A 129 10.79 8.76 -11.41
C ARG A 129 9.59 8.30 -12.21
N GLY A 130 8.81 7.36 -11.69
CA GLY A 130 7.57 6.91 -12.32
C GLY A 130 6.54 8.03 -12.46
N TYR A 131 6.37 8.85 -11.42
CA TYR A 131 5.54 10.06 -11.45
C TYR A 131 5.95 10.99 -12.60
N LEU A 132 7.25 11.30 -12.73
CA LEU A 132 7.75 12.18 -13.81
C LEU A 132 7.54 11.62 -15.22
N ARG A 133 7.30 10.31 -15.36
CA ARG A 133 7.03 9.65 -16.64
C ARG A 133 5.55 9.38 -16.91
N SER A 134 4.71 9.67 -15.93
CA SER A 134 3.27 9.44 -16.03
C SER A 134 2.60 10.55 -16.83
N SER A 135 1.55 10.19 -17.57
CA SER A 135 0.75 11.15 -18.33
C SER A 135 -0.74 11.14 -17.96
N GLY A 136 -1.17 10.15 -17.17
CA GLY A 136 -2.54 10.02 -16.70
C GLY A 136 -2.94 11.11 -15.70
N GLY A 137 -4.22 11.47 -15.70
CA GLY A 137 -4.83 12.33 -14.68
C GLY A 137 -5.03 11.61 -13.35
N LEU A 138 -5.03 10.27 -13.34
CA LEU A 138 -4.98 9.46 -12.14
C LEU A 138 -3.73 8.60 -12.11
N LEU A 139 -3.02 8.64 -11.00
CA LEU A 139 -1.83 7.84 -10.74
C LEU A 139 -2.14 6.74 -9.75
N LEU A 140 -1.75 5.52 -10.09
CA LEU A 140 -1.81 4.35 -9.22
C LEU A 140 -0.39 3.90 -8.91
N PHE A 141 0.03 3.95 -7.65
CA PHE A 141 1.28 3.37 -7.20
C PHE A 141 1.02 2.00 -6.61
N ILE A 142 1.74 0.99 -7.10
CA ILE A 142 1.55 -0.39 -6.70
C ILE A 142 2.87 -1.16 -6.61
N ASP A 143 3.09 -1.84 -5.49
CA ASP A 143 4.31 -2.62 -5.27
C ASP A 143 4.36 -3.88 -6.15
N ALA A 144 5.55 -4.23 -6.62
CA ALA A 144 5.80 -5.37 -7.52
C ALA A 144 5.46 -6.76 -6.93
N ASP A 145 5.16 -6.85 -5.63
CA ASP A 145 4.78 -8.07 -4.92
C ASP A 145 3.29 -8.13 -4.54
N VAL A 146 2.48 -7.18 -5.01
CA VAL A 146 1.04 -7.16 -4.79
C VAL A 146 0.32 -8.16 -5.69
N ALA A 147 -0.59 -8.93 -5.09
CA ALA A 147 -1.53 -9.77 -5.81
C ALA A 147 -2.91 -9.11 -5.89
N LEU A 148 -3.32 -8.73 -7.10
CA LEU A 148 -4.66 -8.21 -7.38
C LEU A 148 -5.65 -9.36 -7.65
N LYS A 149 -6.92 -9.16 -7.30
CA LYS A 149 -7.99 -10.14 -7.53
C LYS A 149 -9.21 -9.47 -8.15
N GLY A 150 -9.69 -10.04 -9.26
CA GLY A 150 -10.85 -9.52 -9.99
C GLY A 150 -10.68 -8.05 -10.35
N SER A 151 -11.80 -7.34 -10.44
CA SER A 151 -11.87 -5.93 -10.85
C SER A 151 -11.82 -5.02 -9.62
N CYS A 152 -10.69 -5.04 -8.92
CA CYS A 152 -10.53 -4.39 -7.62
C CYS A 152 -9.97 -2.96 -7.68
N LEU A 153 -9.43 -2.48 -8.80
CA LEU A 153 -8.85 -1.13 -8.84
C LEU A 153 -9.89 -0.01 -9.00
N ARG A 154 -11.06 -0.31 -9.58
CA ARG A 154 -12.09 0.70 -9.87
C ARG A 154 -12.54 1.48 -8.61
N PRO A 155 -12.86 0.85 -7.47
CA PRO A 155 -13.27 1.58 -6.27
C PRO A 155 -12.15 2.47 -5.70
N LEU A 156 -10.90 2.03 -5.78
CA LEU A 156 -9.74 2.81 -5.32
C LEU A 156 -9.57 4.08 -6.14
N LEU A 157 -9.54 3.94 -7.46
CA LEU A 157 -9.37 5.05 -8.40
C LEU A 157 -10.54 6.03 -8.33
N GLY A 158 -11.78 5.52 -8.30
CA GLY A 158 -12.97 6.36 -8.16
C GLY A 158 -12.99 7.12 -6.83
N ARG A 159 -12.48 6.52 -5.75
CA ARG A 159 -12.35 7.19 -4.46
C ARG A 159 -11.28 8.28 -4.48
N ALA A 160 -10.12 8.04 -5.09
CA ALA A 160 -9.06 9.05 -5.22
C ALA A 160 -9.56 10.26 -6.01
N ALA A 161 -10.21 10.03 -7.16
CA ALA A 161 -10.80 11.06 -7.98
C ALA A 161 -11.85 11.89 -7.23
N ALA A 162 -12.82 11.22 -6.58
CA ALA A 162 -13.88 11.91 -5.85
C ALA A 162 -13.39 12.68 -4.61
N LEU A 163 -12.29 12.24 -4.00
CA LEU A 163 -11.66 12.97 -2.90
C LEU A 163 -10.81 14.15 -3.38
N GLY A 164 -10.37 14.15 -4.64
CA GLY A 164 -9.30 15.05 -5.09
C GLY A 164 -8.00 14.81 -4.31
N GLY A 165 -7.72 13.57 -3.89
CA GLY A 165 -6.64 13.27 -2.95
C GLY A 165 -6.28 11.78 -2.87
N ILE A 166 -5.55 11.40 -1.83
CA ILE A 166 -4.99 10.05 -1.71
C ILE A 166 -6.08 9.05 -1.26
N ALA A 167 -6.21 7.95 -1.98
CA ALA A 167 -6.91 6.76 -1.54
C ALA A 167 -5.94 5.56 -1.50
N SER A 168 -6.12 4.65 -0.56
CA SER A 168 -5.24 3.49 -0.39
C SER A 168 -6.04 2.28 0.07
N TYR A 169 -5.65 1.10 -0.39
CA TYR A 169 -6.17 -0.15 0.15
C TYR A 169 -5.41 -0.60 1.40
N ALA A 170 -6.16 -1.07 2.40
CA ALA A 170 -5.61 -1.88 3.47
C ALA A 170 -5.23 -3.26 2.91
N PRO A 171 -3.94 -3.66 2.93
CA PRO A 171 -3.52 -4.93 2.37
C PRO A 171 -3.98 -6.09 3.25
N ARG A 172 -4.17 -7.25 2.60
CA ARG A 172 -4.17 -8.53 3.29
C ARG A 172 -2.80 -9.17 3.14
N PHE A 173 -2.04 -9.25 4.21
CA PHE A 173 -0.72 -9.88 4.19
C PHE A 173 -0.82 -11.40 4.01
N SER A 174 0.00 -11.96 3.10
CA SER A 174 0.07 -13.39 2.83
C SER A 174 1.17 -14.05 3.67
N CYS A 175 0.91 -14.26 4.96
CA CYS A 175 1.84 -14.89 5.89
C CYS A 175 1.72 -16.43 5.88
N ARG A 176 2.78 -17.13 5.47
CA ARG A 176 2.83 -18.61 5.47
C ARG A 176 3.25 -19.20 6.81
N THR A 177 4.18 -18.55 7.52
CA THR A 177 4.74 -19.04 8.79
C THR A 177 3.98 -18.50 9.99
N LEU A 178 4.07 -19.21 11.12
CA LEU A 178 3.51 -18.72 12.39
C LEU A 178 4.18 -17.42 12.85
N SER A 179 5.50 -17.32 12.70
CA SER A 179 6.27 -16.11 13.05
C SER A 179 5.79 -14.88 12.27
N CYS A 180 5.53 -15.01 10.96
CA CYS A 180 4.99 -13.94 10.14
C CYS A 180 3.59 -13.52 10.63
N LYS A 181 2.73 -14.49 10.93
CA LYS A 181 1.37 -14.21 11.43
C LYS A 181 1.38 -13.47 12.77
N VAL A 182 2.26 -13.88 13.69
CA VAL A 182 2.39 -13.21 14.99
C VAL A 182 2.95 -11.80 14.81
N ALA A 183 4.01 -11.63 14.02
CA ALA A 183 4.61 -10.32 13.76
C ALA A 183 3.61 -9.36 13.09
N GLU A 184 2.85 -9.85 12.11
CA GLU A 184 1.81 -9.08 11.44
C GLU A 184 0.69 -8.70 12.42
N ALA A 185 0.22 -9.63 13.26
CA ALA A 185 -0.84 -9.34 14.21
C ALA A 185 -0.43 -8.24 15.20
N VAL A 186 0.82 -8.28 15.68
CA VAL A 186 1.39 -7.24 16.54
C VAL A 186 1.49 -5.92 15.78
N LEU A 187 2.09 -5.92 14.58
CA LEU A 187 2.29 -4.71 13.79
C LEU A 187 0.96 -4.04 13.44
N THR A 188 -0.04 -4.80 13.03
CA THR A 188 -1.39 -4.32 12.69
C THR A 188 -2.11 -3.79 13.93
N THR A 189 -1.97 -4.45 15.09
CA THR A 189 -2.54 -3.95 16.35
C THR A 189 -1.91 -2.61 16.75
N VAL A 190 -0.59 -2.52 16.73
CA VAL A 190 0.15 -1.29 17.06
C VAL A 190 -0.21 -0.18 16.06
N SER A 191 -0.19 -0.48 14.76
CA SER A 191 -0.54 0.48 13.72
C SER A 191 -1.95 1.01 13.94
N HIS A 192 -2.95 0.17 14.19
CA HIS A 192 -4.32 0.67 14.43
C HIS A 192 -4.50 1.36 15.79
N ALA A 193 -3.68 1.05 16.79
CA ALA A 193 -3.68 1.78 18.06
C ALA A 193 -3.25 3.24 17.87
N PHE A 194 -2.21 3.50 17.07
CA PHE A 194 -1.69 4.85 16.82
C PHE A 194 -2.36 5.55 15.64
N THR A 195 -2.53 4.83 14.53
CA THR A 195 -2.99 5.32 13.23
C THR A 195 -4.29 4.65 12.73
N GLY A 196 -5.16 4.26 13.65
CA GLY A 196 -6.48 3.67 13.34
C GLY A 196 -7.31 4.48 12.34
N PHE A 197 -8.15 3.80 11.56
CA PHE A 197 -8.96 4.45 10.53
C PHE A 197 -9.95 5.47 11.09
N ASP A 198 -10.38 5.31 12.34
CA ASP A 198 -11.22 6.28 13.03
C ASP A 198 -10.51 7.61 13.30
N LYS A 199 -9.18 7.59 13.37
CA LYS A 199 -8.34 8.79 13.51
C LYS A 199 -7.97 9.39 12.16
N VAL A 200 -7.63 8.54 11.18
CA VAL A 200 -7.21 8.96 9.83
C VAL A 200 -8.38 9.52 9.02
N LEU A 201 -9.56 8.93 9.14
CA LEU A 201 -10.75 9.38 8.41
C LEU A 201 -11.49 10.52 9.13
N ASN A 202 -11.01 10.98 10.29
CA ASN A 202 -11.59 12.11 11.01
C ASN A 202 -11.09 13.44 10.39
N PRO A 203 -11.96 14.27 9.78
CA PRO A 203 -11.55 15.53 9.15
C PRO A 203 -10.94 16.56 10.10
N SER A 204 -11.21 16.45 11.41
CA SER A 204 -10.64 17.34 12.43
C SER A 204 -9.24 16.88 12.89
N SER A 205 -8.79 15.70 12.47
CA SER A 205 -7.48 15.15 12.81
C SER A 205 -6.40 15.70 11.89
N ARG A 206 -5.21 15.96 12.43
CA ARG A 206 -4.00 16.27 11.63
C ARG A 206 -3.25 15.02 11.18
N LEU A 207 -3.71 13.83 11.57
CA LEU A 207 -3.06 12.58 11.22
C LEU A 207 -3.39 12.19 9.77
N ALA A 208 -2.38 12.18 8.92
CA ALA A 208 -2.44 11.59 7.59
C ALA A 208 -1.65 10.28 7.59
N TRP A 209 -2.30 9.18 7.22
CA TRP A 209 -1.66 7.87 7.14
C TRP A 209 -2.37 6.97 6.13
N PHE A 210 -1.61 6.18 5.39
CA PHE A 210 -2.14 5.22 4.42
C PHE A 210 -1.16 4.07 4.23
N TYR A 211 -1.62 2.98 3.60
CA TYR A 211 -0.76 1.85 3.26
C TYR A 211 -0.11 2.04 1.89
N GLY A 212 1.23 1.96 1.85
CA GLY A 212 2.01 2.28 0.66
C GLY A 212 2.05 1.22 -0.44
N CYS A 213 1.40 0.06 -0.28
CA CYS A 213 1.51 -1.05 -1.23
C CYS A 213 0.60 -0.90 -2.47
N CYS A 214 -0.54 -0.22 -2.33
CA CYS A 214 -1.48 0.03 -3.42
C CYS A 214 -2.31 1.27 -3.09
N TRP A 215 -2.00 2.38 -3.75
CA TRP A 215 -2.62 3.67 -3.49
C TRP A 215 -2.72 4.51 -4.75
N ALA A 216 -3.71 5.40 -4.79
CA ALA A 216 -4.00 6.24 -5.94
C ALA A 216 -4.13 7.71 -5.54
N VAL A 217 -3.83 8.58 -6.48
CA VAL A 217 -3.91 10.04 -6.35
C VAL A 217 -4.24 10.65 -7.73
N PRO A 218 -5.01 11.75 -7.80
CA PRO A 218 -5.13 12.58 -9.01
C PRO A 218 -3.82 13.31 -9.37
#